data_AF-A0A3S0PG38-F1
#
_entry.id   AF-A0A3S0PG38-F1
#
_cell.length_a   1.000
_cell.length_b   1.000
_cell.length_c   1.000
_cell.angle_alpha   90.00
_cell.angle_beta   90.00
_cell.angle_gamma   90.00
#
_symmetry.space_group_name_H-M   'P 1'
#
loop_
_entity.id
_entity.type
_entity.pdbx_description
1 polymer ?
#
loop_
_entity_poly.entity_id
_entity_poly.type
_entity_poly.pdbx_seq_one_letter_code
_entity_poly.pdbx_strand_id
1 'polypeptide(L)'
;MLAGCANVGTQHVNTAVAPTVANNAVNDGTAATHGPIVVLITIDGFPARALDDPRLPMPTLRMLETNGAHADGMKPINPTITWPNHTTLITGVNASEHHVMANGYITPSNGATLEVDPWVPKNELVHARTLYDAAVEQGMSTGQVDWVAISDAKNVRWAFAEVPDADGPIAKDLIDQGLVTHDELANFHKSSPAWTDEIWTDAAIDILTKHTPNLLLFHLLQTDTLQHKYGTLTPAAYAAYAYADTCLARLIDAARAAGLLNRITFIIASDHGFANYTHIIHPNVALVQMGLLHKKNGSYAGDVWFLPEGGETSLYINNPSLRPTLVPKLKKYFATVPGVAGAYTNEEAQAFGIASRQTTRQGPDLYVVAKPDYAFMGGTDEPLVEDITPARGSHGYLNSDPDMQALFIAYGAHIRPGTDLGPITNLSVAPTIAKLLGVSLPAAKQAPLLQMLQ
;
A
#
# COMPACT_ATOMS: atom_id res chain seq x y z
N MET A 1 41.11 33.21 40.68
CA MET A 1 40.25 34.41 40.60
C MET A 1 38.86 33.94 40.24
N LEU A 2 38.04 33.79 41.28
CA LEU A 2 36.71 34.43 41.47
C LEU A 2 35.62 33.70 40.68
N ALA A 3 34.92 32.72 41.28
CA ALA A 3 33.79 32.88 42.25
C ALA A 3 32.59 33.59 41.59
N GLY A 4 31.33 33.18 41.71
CA GLY A 4 30.68 32.15 42.51
C GLY A 4 29.15 32.23 42.29
N CYS A 5 28.47 31.19 42.76
CA CYS A 5 27.05 31.00 43.06
C CYS A 5 26.02 32.13 42.76
N ALA A 6 24.88 31.72 42.17
CA ALA A 6 23.56 31.99 42.76
C ALA A 6 22.52 30.96 42.29
N ASN A 7 22.05 30.16 43.25
CA ASN A 7 20.79 29.44 43.21
C ASN A 7 19.65 30.47 43.20
N VAL A 8 18.73 30.36 42.25
CA VAL A 8 17.40 30.98 42.36
C VAL A 8 16.38 29.89 42.04
N GLY A 9 15.75 29.39 43.09
CA GLY A 9 14.57 28.55 42.96
C GLY A 9 13.43 29.36 42.34
N THR A 10 12.79 28.80 41.33
CA THR A 10 11.51 29.27 40.85
C THR A 10 10.51 28.13 41.01
N GLN A 11 9.44 28.47 41.71
CA GLN A 11 8.30 27.61 41.99
C GLN A 11 7.72 27.07 40.68
N HIS A 12 7.68 25.75 40.53
CA HIS A 12 6.85 25.11 39.51
C HIS A 12 5.39 25.33 39.87
N VAL A 13 4.80 26.37 39.27
CA VAL A 13 3.35 26.53 39.24
C VAL A 13 2.82 25.47 38.29
N ASN A 14 2.20 24.45 38.89
CA ASN A 14 1.56 23.35 38.20
C ASN A 14 0.22 23.85 37.63
N THR A 15 0.21 24.37 36.41
CA THR A 15 -1.01 24.57 35.63
C THR A 15 -1.16 23.43 34.64
N ALA A 16 -1.66 22.30 35.13
CA ALA A 16 -2.28 21.30 34.28
C ALA A 16 -3.54 21.92 33.66
N VAL A 17 -3.41 22.45 32.44
CA VAL A 17 -4.58 22.72 31.60
C VAL A 17 -4.87 21.41 30.89
N ALA A 18 -5.76 20.61 31.47
CA ALA A 18 -6.36 19.50 30.75
C ALA A 18 -7.23 20.10 29.63
N PRO A 19 -7.05 19.70 28.35
CA PRO A 19 -8.05 20.01 27.35
C PRO A 19 -9.24 19.09 27.60
N THR A 20 -10.22 19.57 28.38
CA THR A 20 -11.57 19.01 28.32
C THR A 20 -12.22 19.50 27.04
N VAL A 21 -11.92 18.84 25.92
CA VAL A 21 -12.79 18.92 24.74
C VAL A 21 -13.96 18.00 25.04
N ALA A 22 -15.05 18.58 25.55
CA ALA A 22 -16.34 17.92 25.51
C ALA A 22 -16.69 17.77 24.03
N ASN A 23 -16.51 16.55 23.51
CA ASN A 23 -16.70 16.19 22.12
C ASN A 23 -18.21 16.20 21.81
N ASN A 24 -18.77 17.38 21.59
CA ASN A 24 -20.12 17.55 21.04
C ASN A 24 -20.06 17.48 19.51
N ALA A 25 -19.37 16.46 18.97
CA ALA A 25 -19.53 16.13 17.56
C ALA A 25 -21.00 15.74 17.35
N VAL A 26 -21.65 16.40 16.38
CA VAL A 26 -23.01 16.04 15.99
C VAL A 26 -22.95 14.63 15.41
N ASN A 27 -23.36 13.63 16.19
CA ASN A 27 -23.58 12.30 15.65
C ASN A 27 -24.71 12.41 14.62
N ASP A 28 -24.37 12.38 13.35
CA ASP A 28 -25.31 12.46 12.21
C ASP A 28 -26.16 11.18 12.06
N GLY A 29 -26.08 10.27 13.03
CA GLY A 29 -26.76 8.99 13.05
C GLY A 29 -25.95 7.86 12.41
N THR A 30 -24.74 8.12 11.93
CA THR A 30 -23.92 7.14 11.19
C THR A 30 -22.68 6.64 11.93
N ALA A 31 -22.42 7.16 13.13
CA ALA A 31 -21.37 6.64 13.99
C ALA A 31 -21.68 5.22 14.46
N ALA A 32 -20.65 4.37 14.56
CA ALA A 32 -20.73 3.02 15.09
C ALA A 32 -21.00 3.04 16.61
N THR A 33 -22.25 3.32 17.01
CA THR A 33 -22.65 3.41 18.42
C THR A 33 -22.55 2.06 19.14
N HIS A 34 -22.61 0.94 18.42
CA HIS A 34 -22.52 -0.44 18.94
C HIS A 34 -21.70 -1.33 17.98
N GLY A 35 -21.19 -2.47 18.48
CA GLY A 35 -20.43 -3.44 17.69
C GLY A 35 -18.93 -3.14 17.51
N PRO A 36 -18.21 -4.01 16.80
CA PRO A 36 -16.76 -3.86 16.61
C PRO A 36 -16.43 -2.69 15.67
N ILE A 37 -15.27 -2.08 15.90
CA ILE A 37 -14.62 -1.12 15.01
C ILE A 37 -13.31 -1.77 14.55
N VAL A 38 -13.05 -1.81 13.25
CA VAL A 38 -11.77 -2.28 12.72
C VAL A 38 -11.10 -1.15 11.97
N VAL A 39 -9.84 -0.89 12.31
CA VAL A 39 -8.98 0.02 11.56
C VAL A 39 -7.88 -0.79 10.92
N LEU A 40 -7.87 -0.84 9.58
CA LEU A 40 -6.80 -1.42 8.80
C LEU A 40 -5.85 -0.29 8.39
N ILE A 41 -4.64 -0.32 8.94
CA ILE A 41 -3.56 0.60 8.59
C ILE A 41 -2.53 -0.13 7.72
N THR A 42 -2.16 0.45 6.60
CA THR A 42 -1.02 0.00 5.79
C THR A 42 0.13 1.00 5.88
N ILE A 43 1.34 0.48 6.12
CA ILE A 43 2.59 1.24 5.95
C ILE A 43 3.23 0.75 4.65
N ASP A 44 3.18 1.59 3.61
CA ASP A 44 3.61 1.21 2.26
C ASP A 44 5.08 0.75 2.24
N GLY A 45 5.33 -0.39 1.61
CA GLY A 45 6.68 -0.90 1.42
C GLY A 45 7.43 -1.27 2.70
N PHE A 46 6.75 -1.44 3.84
CA PHE A 46 7.40 -1.82 5.11
C PHE A 46 7.76 -3.32 5.13
N PRO A 47 9.04 -3.70 5.05
CA PRO A 47 9.40 -5.12 5.07
C PRO A 47 9.36 -5.69 6.49
N ALA A 48 8.86 -6.92 6.66
CA ALA A 48 8.72 -7.59 7.95
C ALA A 48 10.03 -7.58 8.77
N ARG A 49 11.16 -7.85 8.09
CA ARG A 49 12.51 -7.86 8.68
C ARG A 49 12.92 -6.55 9.38
N ALA A 50 12.26 -5.43 9.09
CA ALA A 50 12.57 -4.16 9.75
C ALA A 50 12.16 -4.18 11.24
N LEU A 51 11.13 -4.94 11.64
CA LEU A 51 10.74 -5.05 13.04
C LEU A 51 11.88 -5.59 13.93
N ASP A 52 12.65 -6.53 13.38
CA ASP A 52 13.75 -7.20 14.06
C ASP A 52 14.99 -6.33 14.27
N ASP A 53 15.10 -5.16 13.61
CA ASP A 53 16.27 -4.30 13.73
C ASP A 53 16.22 -3.46 15.02
N PRO A 54 17.04 -3.78 16.06
CA PRO A 54 16.96 -3.10 17.35
C PRO A 54 17.35 -1.62 17.29
N ARG A 55 17.95 -1.16 16.19
CA ARG A 55 18.33 0.25 15.99
C ARG A 55 17.16 1.13 15.60
N LEU A 56 16.08 0.56 15.09
CA LEU A 56 14.90 1.31 14.67
C LEU A 56 14.05 1.73 15.87
N PRO A 57 13.75 3.02 16.05
CA PRO A 57 12.94 3.50 17.15
C PRO A 57 11.45 3.38 16.81
N MET A 58 10.93 2.16 16.89
CA MET A 58 9.52 1.83 16.63
C MET A 58 8.83 1.31 17.91
N PRO A 59 8.75 2.12 18.98
CA PRO A 59 8.21 1.68 20.27
C PRO A 59 6.73 1.29 20.18
N THR A 60 5.95 1.94 19.32
CA THR A 60 4.52 1.67 19.18
C THR A 60 4.31 0.30 18.53
N LEU A 61 4.94 0.05 17.38
CA LEU A 61 4.87 -1.23 16.68
C LEU A 61 5.31 -2.38 17.59
N ARG A 62 6.43 -2.24 18.31
CA ARG A 62 6.91 -3.28 19.24
C ARG A 62 5.97 -3.50 20.42
N MET A 63 5.35 -2.44 20.93
CA MET A 63 4.31 -2.58 21.97
C MET A 63 3.11 -3.36 21.41
N LEU A 64 2.65 -3.06 20.19
CA LEU A 64 1.53 -3.75 19.57
C LEU A 64 1.86 -5.22 19.27
N GLU A 65 3.06 -5.50 18.77
CA GLU A 65 3.58 -6.86 18.53
C GLU A 65 3.59 -7.68 19.83
N THR A 66 4.15 -7.13 20.90
CA THR A 66 4.27 -7.80 22.21
C THR A 66 2.91 -8.08 22.86
N ASN A 67 1.97 -7.13 22.73
CA ASN A 67 0.68 -7.18 23.44
C ASN A 67 -0.49 -7.58 22.53
N GLY A 68 -0.22 -7.95 21.29
CA GLY A 68 -1.21 -8.30 20.28
C GLY A 68 -0.94 -9.66 19.66
N ALA A 69 -1.27 -9.80 18.39
CA ALA A 69 -0.86 -10.91 17.55
C ALA A 69 0.04 -10.40 16.43
N HIS A 70 1.08 -11.13 16.08
CA HIS A 70 2.00 -10.75 15.00
C HIS A 70 2.37 -11.96 14.16
N ALA A 71 2.88 -11.71 12.96
CA ALA A 71 3.44 -12.73 12.08
C ALA A 71 4.94 -12.49 11.89
N ASP A 72 5.72 -13.58 11.77
CA ASP A 72 7.14 -13.52 11.37
C ASP A 72 7.34 -12.80 10.02
N GLY A 73 6.32 -12.92 9.16
CA GLY A 73 6.25 -12.28 7.86
C GLY A 73 4.94 -12.62 7.16
N MET A 74 4.35 -11.63 6.51
CA MET A 74 3.17 -11.80 5.69
C MET A 74 3.57 -11.85 4.22
N LYS A 75 3.29 -12.97 3.57
CA LYS A 75 3.54 -13.12 2.15
C LYS A 75 2.50 -12.34 1.32
N PRO A 76 2.90 -11.32 0.54
CA PRO A 76 2.01 -10.64 -0.39
C PRO A 76 1.62 -11.55 -1.57
N ILE A 77 0.65 -11.14 -2.39
CA ILE A 77 0.38 -11.79 -3.68
C ILE A 77 1.36 -11.29 -4.76
N ASN A 78 1.41 -11.96 -5.91
CA ASN A 78 2.05 -11.40 -7.09
C ASN A 78 1.02 -10.64 -7.96
N PRO A 79 1.42 -9.55 -8.61
CA PRO A 79 2.73 -8.90 -8.46
C PRO A 79 2.82 -8.17 -7.10
N THR A 80 4.01 -8.07 -6.52
CA THR A 80 4.22 -7.42 -5.20
C THR A 80 4.30 -5.89 -5.37
N ILE A 81 3.19 -5.33 -5.83
CA ILE A 81 2.98 -3.91 -6.14
C ILE A 81 1.84 -3.39 -5.24
N THR A 82 1.86 -2.10 -4.94
CA THR A 82 0.98 -1.44 -3.98
C THR A 82 -0.50 -1.73 -4.21
N TRP A 83 -1.05 -1.38 -5.38
CA TRP A 83 -2.49 -1.46 -5.64
C TRP A 83 -3.04 -2.90 -5.70
N PRO A 84 -2.35 -3.88 -6.34
CA PRO A 84 -2.75 -5.29 -6.26
C PRO A 84 -2.84 -5.81 -4.83
N ASN A 85 -1.86 -5.47 -3.98
CA ASN A 85 -1.83 -5.97 -2.60
C ASN A 85 -2.79 -5.21 -1.68
N HIS A 86 -2.97 -3.91 -1.82
CA HIS A 86 -4.05 -3.16 -1.14
C HIS A 86 -5.43 -3.72 -1.50
N THR A 87 -5.66 -4.03 -2.78
CA THR A 87 -6.90 -4.68 -3.24
C THR A 87 -7.09 -6.05 -2.59
N THR A 88 -6.02 -6.84 -2.47
CA THR A 88 -6.04 -8.13 -1.78
C THR A 88 -6.41 -7.99 -0.30
N LEU A 89 -5.83 -7.00 0.40
CA LEU A 89 -6.07 -6.75 1.83
C LEU A 89 -7.54 -6.45 2.15
N ILE A 90 -8.33 -5.97 1.18
CA ILE A 90 -9.77 -5.70 1.33
C ILE A 90 -10.70 -6.66 0.58
N THR A 91 -10.17 -7.65 -0.15
CA THR A 91 -11.00 -8.61 -0.91
C THR A 91 -10.72 -10.07 -0.54
N GLY A 92 -9.51 -10.38 -0.08
CA GLY A 92 -9.06 -11.73 0.26
C GLY A 92 -8.82 -12.62 -0.95
N VAL A 93 -8.77 -12.06 -2.17
CA VAL A 93 -8.51 -12.78 -3.41
C VAL A 93 -7.25 -12.27 -4.09
N ASN A 94 -6.74 -13.04 -5.04
CA ASN A 94 -5.50 -12.75 -5.77
C ASN A 94 -5.78 -11.87 -7.01
N ALA A 95 -4.73 -11.38 -7.67
CA ALA A 95 -4.82 -10.59 -8.90
C ALA A 95 -5.50 -11.33 -10.05
N SER A 96 -5.44 -12.66 -10.04
CA SER A 96 -6.20 -13.51 -10.95
C SER A 96 -7.71 -13.34 -10.86
N GLU A 97 -8.23 -12.75 -9.79
CA GLU A 97 -9.67 -12.52 -9.57
C GLU A 97 -10.04 -11.05 -9.45
N HIS A 98 -9.27 -10.25 -8.71
CA HIS A 98 -9.57 -8.82 -8.59
C HIS A 98 -9.09 -8.01 -9.80
N HIS A 99 -8.25 -8.59 -10.67
CA HIS A 99 -7.74 -8.05 -11.95
C HIS A 99 -6.83 -6.81 -11.88
N VAL A 100 -6.67 -6.16 -10.73
CA VAL A 100 -5.65 -5.11 -10.53
C VAL A 100 -4.23 -5.69 -10.67
N MET A 101 -3.45 -5.17 -11.62
CA MET A 101 -2.11 -5.66 -11.97
C MET A 101 -1.00 -4.62 -11.83
N ALA A 102 -1.33 -3.33 -11.77
CA ALA A 102 -0.42 -2.21 -11.65
C ALA A 102 -1.03 -1.14 -10.72
N ASN A 103 -0.30 -0.05 -10.46
CA ASN A 103 -0.80 1.13 -9.73
C ASN A 103 -1.76 1.99 -10.58
N GLY A 104 -2.75 1.32 -11.18
CA GLY A 104 -3.76 1.90 -12.05
C GLY A 104 -4.25 0.92 -13.09
N TYR A 105 -5.17 1.40 -13.91
CA TYR A 105 -5.77 0.66 -14.99
C TYR A 105 -4.86 0.70 -16.22
N ILE A 106 -4.36 -0.45 -16.68
CA ILE A 106 -3.50 -0.51 -17.88
C ILE A 106 -4.36 -0.29 -19.14
N THR A 107 -4.19 0.84 -19.82
CA THR A 107 -4.92 1.17 -21.05
C THR A 107 -4.10 0.77 -22.27
N PRO A 108 -4.74 0.23 -23.33
CA PRO A 108 -4.02 -0.16 -24.52
C PRO A 108 -3.55 1.11 -25.21
N SER A 109 -2.29 1.12 -25.62
CA SER A 109 -1.81 2.25 -26.39
C SER A 109 -2.36 2.18 -27.81
N ASN A 110 -2.94 3.28 -28.31
CA ASN A 110 -3.36 3.39 -29.71
C ASN A 110 -2.15 3.59 -30.64
N GLY A 111 -1.14 2.72 -30.53
CA GLY A 111 0.17 2.82 -31.17
C GLY A 111 1.17 3.72 -30.45
N ALA A 112 0.84 4.25 -29.26
CA ALA A 112 1.71 5.07 -28.41
C ALA A 112 2.38 4.23 -27.30
N THR A 113 2.96 4.85 -26.28
CA THR A 113 3.37 4.17 -25.03
C THR A 113 2.16 3.65 -24.27
N LEU A 114 2.28 2.52 -23.56
CA LEU A 114 1.25 2.09 -22.60
C LEU A 114 1.02 3.18 -21.56
N GLU A 115 -0.23 3.36 -21.16
CA GLU A 115 -0.61 4.25 -20.08
C GLU A 115 -1.20 3.42 -18.93
N VAL A 116 -0.93 3.87 -17.71
CA VAL A 116 -1.52 3.34 -16.48
C VAL A 116 -2.35 4.47 -15.91
N ASP A 117 -3.67 4.32 -15.92
CA ASP A 117 -4.61 5.34 -15.46
C ASP A 117 -5.04 5.04 -14.01
N PRO A 118 -4.50 5.76 -13.01
CA PRO A 118 -4.84 5.52 -11.62
C PRO A 118 -6.30 5.88 -11.29
N TRP A 119 -6.91 6.83 -12.00
CA TRP A 119 -8.18 7.44 -11.57
C TRP A 119 -9.42 6.80 -12.18
N VAL A 120 -9.29 5.57 -12.69
CA VAL A 120 -10.43 4.80 -13.18
C VAL A 120 -11.36 4.43 -12.00
N PRO A 121 -12.69 4.58 -12.17
CA PRO A 121 -13.64 4.22 -11.12
C PRO A 121 -13.46 2.78 -10.61
N LYS A 122 -13.64 2.59 -9.30
CA LYS A 122 -13.49 1.29 -8.59
C LYS A 122 -14.20 0.14 -9.28
N ASN A 123 -15.41 0.38 -9.80
CA ASN A 123 -16.25 -0.64 -10.43
C ASN A 123 -15.71 -1.10 -11.80
N GLU A 124 -14.80 -0.35 -12.40
CA GLU A 124 -14.11 -0.72 -13.65
C GLU A 124 -12.73 -1.35 -13.36
N LEU A 125 -12.08 -0.96 -12.26
CA LEU A 125 -10.75 -1.44 -11.89
C LEU A 125 -10.76 -2.73 -11.06
N VAL A 126 -11.64 -2.82 -10.04
CA VAL A 126 -11.64 -3.92 -9.06
C VAL A 126 -12.81 -4.85 -9.31
N HIS A 127 -12.49 -6.10 -9.66
CA HIS A 127 -13.47 -7.13 -10.02
C HIS A 127 -13.79 -8.13 -8.89
N ALA A 128 -13.61 -7.71 -7.64
CA ALA A 128 -13.89 -8.52 -6.46
C ALA A 128 -14.74 -7.74 -5.44
N ARG A 129 -15.49 -8.49 -4.60
CA ARG A 129 -16.26 -7.90 -3.51
C ARG A 129 -15.31 -7.43 -2.42
N THR A 130 -15.51 -6.20 -1.95
CA THR A 130 -14.64 -5.59 -0.94
C THR A 130 -15.24 -5.66 0.46
N LEU A 131 -14.40 -5.49 1.48
CA LEU A 131 -14.80 -5.40 2.89
C LEU A 131 -15.81 -4.27 3.13
N TYR A 132 -15.57 -3.09 2.57
CA TYR A 132 -16.47 -1.94 2.78
C TYR A 132 -17.81 -2.13 2.08
N ASP A 133 -17.85 -2.80 0.91
CA ASP A 133 -19.11 -3.21 0.28
C ASP A 133 -19.89 -4.16 1.21
N ALA A 134 -19.22 -5.19 1.75
CA ALA A 134 -19.83 -6.16 2.65
C ALA A 134 -20.29 -5.54 3.98
N ALA A 135 -19.58 -4.53 4.49
CA ALA A 135 -19.94 -3.79 5.70
C ALA A 135 -21.20 -2.94 5.49
N VAL A 136 -21.25 -2.14 4.42
CA VAL A 136 -22.41 -1.27 4.12
C VAL A 136 -23.68 -2.09 3.88
N GLU A 137 -23.58 -3.26 3.25
CA GLU A 137 -24.71 -4.20 3.08
C GLU A 137 -25.30 -4.68 4.42
N GLN A 138 -24.55 -4.62 5.52
CA GLN A 138 -25.02 -4.88 6.90
C GLN A 138 -25.38 -3.61 7.67
N GLY A 139 -25.49 -2.46 6.98
CA GLY A 139 -25.83 -1.17 7.59
C GLY A 139 -24.69 -0.52 8.36
N MET A 140 -23.44 -0.95 8.13
CA MET A 140 -22.27 -0.36 8.78
C MET A 140 -21.77 0.89 8.06
N SER A 141 -21.11 1.77 8.81
CA SER A 141 -20.44 2.95 8.28
C SER A 141 -18.97 2.66 8.01
N THR A 142 -18.42 3.27 6.96
CA THR A 142 -17.06 3.00 6.46
C THR A 142 -16.33 4.31 6.18
N GLY A 143 -15.01 4.30 6.34
CA GLY A 143 -14.14 5.41 5.99
C GLY A 143 -12.83 4.98 5.36
N GLN A 144 -12.21 5.90 4.65
CA GLN A 144 -10.89 5.73 4.06
C GLN A 144 -10.05 7.01 4.19
N VAL A 145 -8.76 6.82 4.37
CA VAL A 145 -7.73 7.84 4.19
C VAL A 145 -6.63 7.27 3.31
N ASP A 146 -6.38 7.94 2.19
CA ASP A 146 -5.39 7.53 1.19
C ASP A 146 -5.52 6.08 0.71
N TRP A 147 -6.70 5.46 0.79
CA TRP A 147 -6.82 4.08 0.31
C TRP A 147 -6.89 4.05 -1.22
N VAL A 148 -6.04 3.23 -1.83
CA VAL A 148 -5.84 3.17 -3.28
C VAL A 148 -6.77 2.18 -4.01
N ALA A 149 -6.81 2.29 -5.35
CA ALA A 149 -7.63 1.47 -6.24
C ALA A 149 -9.16 1.52 -5.98
N ILE A 150 -9.63 2.56 -5.29
CA ILE A 150 -11.04 2.72 -4.90
C ILE A 150 -11.63 4.09 -5.30
N SER A 151 -11.09 4.76 -6.32
CA SER A 151 -11.67 6.00 -6.87
C SER A 151 -13.17 5.84 -7.13
N ASP A 152 -13.97 6.83 -6.76
CA ASP A 152 -15.44 6.82 -6.87
C ASP A 152 -16.15 5.63 -6.19
N ALA A 153 -15.55 5.02 -5.16
CA ALA A 153 -16.20 3.96 -4.39
C ALA A 153 -17.45 4.48 -3.66
N LYS A 154 -18.62 3.91 -4.00
CA LYS A 154 -19.93 4.32 -3.46
C LYS A 154 -20.17 3.95 -1.99
N ASN A 155 -19.49 2.91 -1.52
CA ASN A 155 -19.69 2.32 -0.19
C ASN A 155 -18.59 2.75 0.80
N VAL A 156 -18.04 3.95 0.59
CA VAL A 156 -17.13 4.64 1.49
C VAL A 156 -17.76 5.98 1.82
N ARG A 157 -18.14 6.16 3.10
CA ARG A 157 -18.88 7.35 3.53
C ARG A 157 -17.95 8.51 3.87
N TRP A 158 -16.95 8.24 4.70
CA TRP A 158 -16.00 9.25 5.17
C TRP A 158 -14.70 9.09 4.41
N ALA A 159 -14.34 10.08 3.60
CA ALA A 159 -13.24 9.95 2.67
C ALA A 159 -12.31 11.17 2.76
N PHE A 160 -11.02 10.89 2.83
CA PHE A 160 -9.95 11.84 2.56
C PHE A 160 -8.94 11.14 1.65
N ALA A 161 -9.15 11.26 0.34
CA ALA A 161 -8.42 10.48 -0.67
C ALA A 161 -6.98 10.95 -0.88
N GLU A 162 -6.22 10.19 -1.67
CA GLU A 162 -4.85 10.51 -2.10
C GLU A 162 -4.75 11.94 -2.67
N VAL A 163 -5.71 12.28 -3.52
CA VAL A 163 -5.98 13.65 -3.96
C VAL A 163 -7.27 14.10 -3.27
N PRO A 164 -7.18 14.81 -2.13
CA PRO A 164 -8.35 15.17 -1.36
C PRO A 164 -9.19 16.24 -2.07
N ASP A 165 -10.51 16.08 -2.02
CA ASP A 165 -11.44 17.15 -2.33
C ASP A 165 -11.41 18.17 -1.19
N ALA A 166 -10.85 19.36 -1.45
CA ALA A 166 -10.73 20.45 -0.48
C ALA A 166 -12.10 20.95 0.04
N ASP A 167 -13.19 20.67 -0.70
CA ASP A 167 -14.55 20.99 -0.30
C ASP A 167 -15.29 19.79 0.33
N GLY A 168 -14.62 18.65 0.47
CA GLY A 168 -15.12 17.46 1.14
C GLY A 168 -15.36 17.69 2.64
N PRO A 169 -16.22 16.87 3.29
CA PRO A 169 -16.57 17.05 4.70
C PRO A 169 -15.36 16.94 5.63
N ILE A 170 -14.49 15.95 5.41
CA ILE A 170 -13.29 15.75 6.24
C ILE A 170 -12.28 16.88 6.02
N ALA A 171 -12.10 17.33 4.77
CA ALA A 171 -11.25 18.49 4.47
C ALA A 171 -11.71 19.75 5.22
N LYS A 172 -13.01 20.03 5.22
CA LYS A 172 -13.60 21.14 5.99
C LYS A 172 -13.38 20.98 7.50
N ASP A 173 -13.56 19.77 8.04
CA ASP A 173 -13.27 19.50 9.44
C ASP A 173 -11.81 19.82 9.80
N LEU A 174 -10.84 19.46 8.96
CA LEU A 174 -9.43 19.75 9.19
C LEU A 174 -9.09 21.23 9.04
N ILE A 175 -9.71 21.93 8.07
CA ILE A 175 -9.56 23.37 7.89
C ILE A 175 -10.10 24.14 9.10
N ASP A 176 -11.28 23.77 9.60
CA ASP A 176 -11.90 24.41 10.77
C ASP A 176 -11.09 24.20 12.05
N GLN A 177 -10.33 23.11 12.13
CA GLN A 177 -9.38 22.84 13.22
C GLN A 177 -8.04 23.61 13.05
N GLY A 178 -7.81 24.23 11.90
CA GLY A 178 -6.56 24.92 11.57
C GLY A 178 -5.38 23.97 11.33
N LEU A 179 -5.66 22.69 11.02
CA LEU A 179 -4.62 21.68 10.75
C LEU A 179 -4.06 21.77 9.33
N VAL A 180 -4.88 22.29 8.40
CA VAL A 180 -4.51 22.49 7.00
C VAL A 180 -5.31 23.66 6.43
N THR A 181 -4.82 24.29 5.38
CA THR A 181 -5.54 25.33 4.63
C THR A 181 -6.11 24.78 3.32
N HIS A 182 -7.11 25.47 2.77
CA HIS A 182 -7.68 25.12 1.46
C HIS A 182 -6.62 25.16 0.34
N ASP A 183 -5.73 26.16 0.36
CA ASP A 183 -4.65 26.29 -0.62
C ASP A 183 -3.62 25.15 -0.54
N GLU A 184 -3.33 24.66 0.67
CA GLU A 184 -2.46 23.49 0.87
C GLU A 184 -3.13 22.22 0.33
N LEU A 185 -4.45 22.04 0.53
CA LEU A 185 -5.19 20.92 -0.06
C LEU A 185 -5.28 21.01 -1.59
N ALA A 186 -5.45 22.20 -2.15
CA ALA A 186 -5.42 22.41 -3.60
C ALA A 186 -4.06 22.04 -4.23
N ASN A 187 -2.99 22.07 -3.45
CA ASN A 187 -1.63 21.71 -3.88
C ASN A 187 -1.11 20.43 -3.23
N PHE A 188 -1.98 19.61 -2.65
CA PHE A 188 -1.63 18.47 -1.80
C PHE A 188 -0.62 17.51 -2.47
N HIS A 189 -0.84 17.16 -3.74
CA HIS A 189 0.03 16.29 -4.55
C HIS A 189 1.44 16.84 -4.82
N LYS A 190 1.70 18.12 -4.51
CA LYS A 190 3.03 18.73 -4.64
C LYS A 190 3.81 18.73 -3.33
N SER A 191 3.16 18.38 -2.23
CA SER A 191 3.77 18.31 -0.91
C SER A 191 4.66 17.07 -0.78
N SER A 192 5.57 17.09 0.20
CA SER A 192 6.39 15.91 0.49
C SER A 192 5.55 14.78 1.09
N PRO A 193 5.93 13.50 0.87
CA PRO A 193 5.27 12.36 1.49
C PRO A 193 5.17 12.45 3.02
N ALA A 194 6.18 13.03 3.67
CA ALA A 194 6.16 13.27 5.12
C ALA A 194 4.96 14.12 5.54
N TRP A 195 4.70 15.19 4.79
CA TRP A 195 3.65 16.14 5.09
C TRP A 195 2.29 15.58 4.72
N THR A 196 2.17 14.84 3.60
CA THR A 196 0.90 14.18 3.25
C THR A 196 0.54 13.11 4.28
N ASP A 197 1.49 12.27 4.73
CA ASP A 197 1.30 11.32 5.83
C ASP A 197 0.86 12.01 7.13
N GLU A 198 1.36 13.23 7.41
CA GLU A 198 0.95 14.02 8.57
C GLU A 198 -0.55 14.36 8.50
N ILE A 199 -0.97 14.95 7.37
CA ILE A 199 -2.36 15.38 7.17
C ILE A 199 -3.30 14.18 7.02
N TRP A 200 -2.86 13.10 6.38
CA TRP A 200 -3.61 11.85 6.35
C TRP A 200 -3.77 11.26 7.75
N THR A 201 -2.75 11.32 8.61
CA THR A 201 -2.89 10.91 10.01
C THR A 201 -3.92 11.76 10.75
N ASP A 202 -3.93 13.08 10.52
CA ASP A 202 -4.95 13.97 11.10
C ASP A 202 -6.35 13.67 10.58
N ALA A 203 -6.51 13.40 9.28
CA ALA A 203 -7.77 12.94 8.70
C ALA A 203 -8.25 11.63 9.31
N ALA A 204 -7.35 10.66 9.52
CA ALA A 204 -7.68 9.37 10.12
C ALA A 204 -8.14 9.53 11.57
N ILE A 205 -7.47 10.41 12.33
CA ILE A 205 -7.86 10.76 13.70
C ILE A 205 -9.24 11.45 13.73
N ASP A 206 -9.47 12.40 12.84
CA ASP A 206 -10.74 13.12 12.73
C ASP A 206 -11.89 12.16 12.41
N ILE A 207 -11.74 11.34 11.36
CA ILE A 207 -12.71 10.30 10.98
C ILE A 207 -12.95 9.34 12.13
N LEU A 208 -11.91 8.85 12.80
CA LEU A 208 -12.07 7.88 13.87
C LEU A 208 -12.80 8.46 15.09
N THR A 209 -12.49 9.70 15.47
CA THR A 209 -12.95 10.28 16.74
C THR A 209 -14.25 11.08 16.65
N LYS A 210 -14.57 11.66 15.49
CA LYS A 210 -15.83 12.39 15.28
C LYS A 210 -16.90 11.55 14.58
N HIS A 211 -16.48 10.73 13.62
CA HIS A 211 -17.38 9.99 12.74
C HIS A 211 -17.47 8.50 13.08
N THR A 212 -16.42 7.93 13.69
CA THR A 212 -16.36 6.57 14.26
C THR A 212 -16.98 5.50 13.35
N PRO A 213 -16.45 5.27 12.14
CA PRO A 213 -16.94 4.21 11.26
C PRO A 213 -16.67 2.82 11.85
N ASN A 214 -17.41 1.80 11.38
CA ASN A 214 -17.15 0.40 11.73
C ASN A 214 -15.87 -0.14 11.07
N LEU A 215 -15.54 0.38 9.88
CA LEU A 215 -14.31 0.06 9.15
C LEU A 215 -13.63 1.35 8.71
N LEU A 216 -12.38 1.55 9.12
CA LEU A 216 -11.50 2.61 8.61
C LEU A 216 -10.31 1.98 7.90
N LEU A 217 -10.09 2.39 6.65
CA LEU A 217 -8.92 2.05 5.86
C LEU A 217 -7.96 3.25 5.88
N PHE A 218 -6.69 3.04 6.19
CA PHE A 218 -5.72 4.13 6.31
C PHE A 218 -4.36 3.70 5.75
N HIS A 219 -3.80 4.47 4.82
CA HIS A 219 -2.53 4.18 4.15
C HIS A 219 -1.51 5.30 4.43
N LEU A 220 -0.26 4.90 4.67
CA LEU A 220 0.90 5.78 4.87
C LEU A 220 1.96 5.49 3.80
N LEU A 221 2.46 6.53 3.13
CA LEU A 221 3.22 6.41 1.87
C LEU A 221 4.73 6.62 2.02
N GLN A 222 5.18 7.39 3.02
CA GLN A 222 6.57 7.88 3.05
C GLN A 222 7.63 6.77 3.05
N THR A 223 7.33 5.63 3.67
CA THR A 223 8.24 4.49 3.81
C THR A 223 8.66 3.94 2.45
N ASP A 224 7.71 3.69 1.56
CA ASP A 224 7.96 3.27 0.18
C ASP A 224 8.79 4.33 -0.58
N THR A 225 8.34 5.59 -0.53
CA THR A 225 8.99 6.68 -1.28
C THR A 225 10.47 6.84 -0.94
N LEU A 226 10.82 6.81 0.36
CA LEU A 226 12.22 6.99 0.77
C LEU A 226 13.07 5.76 0.44
N GLN A 227 12.51 4.55 0.51
CA GLN A 227 13.23 3.35 0.11
C GLN A 227 13.47 3.30 -1.40
N HIS A 228 12.53 3.74 -2.24
CA HIS A 228 12.79 3.89 -3.68
C HIS A 228 13.96 4.82 -3.96
N LYS A 229 13.96 5.98 -3.30
CA LYS A 229 14.94 7.04 -3.56
C LYS A 229 16.34 6.73 -3.05
N TYR A 230 16.44 6.12 -1.87
CA TYR A 230 17.71 5.97 -1.16
C TYR A 230 18.15 4.52 -0.96
N GLY A 231 17.28 3.55 -1.24
CA GLY A 231 17.50 2.15 -0.89
C GLY A 231 17.07 1.80 0.53
N THR A 232 16.90 0.50 0.75
CA THR A 232 16.55 -0.12 2.03
C THR A 232 17.71 -0.03 3.03
N LEU A 233 17.37 -0.10 4.32
CA LEU A 233 18.34 -0.11 5.44
C LEU A 233 19.28 1.12 5.47
N THR A 234 18.85 2.24 4.90
CA THR A 234 19.56 3.52 4.94
C THR A 234 19.02 4.41 6.08
N PRO A 235 19.77 5.44 6.52
CA PRO A 235 19.26 6.41 7.48
C PRO A 235 17.95 7.08 7.04
N ALA A 236 17.74 7.27 5.73
CA ALA A 236 16.50 7.80 5.19
C ALA A 236 15.33 6.81 5.38
N ALA A 237 15.52 5.53 5.05
CA ALA A 237 14.52 4.49 5.30
C ALA A 237 14.22 4.37 6.81
N TYR A 238 15.25 4.44 7.66
CA TYR A 238 15.10 4.37 9.12
C TYR A 238 14.28 5.52 9.68
N ALA A 239 14.49 6.73 9.16
CA ALA A 239 13.69 7.90 9.53
C ALA A 239 12.22 7.72 9.11
N ALA A 240 11.94 7.16 7.93
CA ALA A 240 10.57 6.88 7.50
C ALA A 240 9.87 5.86 8.41
N TYR A 241 10.53 4.76 8.79
CA TYR A 241 9.96 3.78 9.71
C TYR A 241 9.61 4.38 11.08
N ALA A 242 10.51 5.20 11.62
CA ALA A 242 10.28 5.91 12.89
C ALA A 242 9.11 6.91 12.78
N TYR A 243 8.98 7.57 11.63
CA TYR A 243 7.88 8.50 11.38
C TYR A 243 6.54 7.77 11.27
N ALA A 244 6.49 6.65 10.55
CA ALA A 244 5.27 5.82 10.47
C ALA A 244 4.83 5.31 11.86
N ASP A 245 5.77 4.90 12.72
CA ASP A 245 5.47 4.54 14.12
C ASP A 245 4.86 5.73 14.90
N THR A 246 5.34 6.94 14.65
CA THR A 246 4.80 8.17 15.27
C THR A 246 3.37 8.46 14.80
N CYS A 247 3.08 8.28 13.51
CA CYS A 247 1.72 8.42 12.98
C CYS A 247 0.76 7.40 13.60
N LEU A 248 1.21 6.14 13.73
CA LEU A 248 0.45 5.09 14.43
C LEU A 248 0.19 5.45 15.90
N ALA A 249 1.20 5.96 16.61
CA ALA A 249 1.06 6.37 18.01
C ALA A 249 -0.04 7.42 18.17
N ARG A 250 -0.05 8.46 17.32
CA ARG A 250 -1.06 9.52 17.33
C ARG A 250 -2.47 8.97 17.17
N LEU A 251 -2.69 8.07 16.21
CA LEU A 251 -3.99 7.45 15.96
C LEU A 251 -4.47 6.61 17.15
N ILE A 252 -3.59 5.79 17.71
CA ILE A 252 -3.90 4.92 18.85
C ILE A 252 -4.20 5.74 20.11
N ASP A 253 -3.42 6.80 20.36
CA ASP A 253 -3.62 7.71 21.48
C ASP A 253 -4.94 8.49 21.35
N ALA A 254 -5.30 8.92 20.14
CA ALA A 254 -6.59 9.55 19.88
C ALA A 254 -7.77 8.59 20.14
N ALA A 255 -7.67 7.33 19.69
CA ALA A 255 -8.66 6.29 20.02
C ALA A 255 -8.76 6.02 21.53
N ARG A 256 -7.64 6.07 22.26
CA ARG A 256 -7.62 5.96 23.72
C ARG A 256 -8.34 7.13 24.37
N ALA A 257 -8.04 8.35 23.95
CA ALA A 257 -8.67 9.57 24.47
C ALA A 257 -10.19 9.59 24.18
N ALA A 258 -10.61 9.04 23.04
CA ALA A 258 -12.01 8.89 22.65
C ALA A 258 -12.73 7.70 23.35
N GLY A 259 -12.03 6.91 24.17
CA GLY A 259 -12.62 5.78 24.89
C GLY A 259 -12.99 4.58 24.02
N LEU A 260 -12.38 4.44 22.83
CA LEU A 260 -12.73 3.42 21.84
C LEU A 260 -12.03 2.07 22.04
N LEU A 261 -11.02 1.99 22.91
CA LEU A 261 -10.15 0.82 23.06
C LEU A 261 -10.87 -0.51 23.36
N ASN A 262 -12.03 -0.45 24.00
CA ASN A 262 -12.80 -1.65 24.36
C ASN A 262 -13.50 -2.32 23.15
N ARG A 263 -13.55 -1.65 22.00
CA ARG A 263 -14.30 -2.11 20.81
C ARG A 263 -13.50 -2.03 19.51
N ILE A 264 -12.34 -1.37 19.53
CA ILE A 264 -11.50 -1.18 18.36
C ILE A 264 -10.47 -2.31 18.24
N THR A 265 -10.36 -2.86 17.04
CA THR A 265 -9.26 -3.71 16.60
C THR A 265 -8.43 -2.93 15.59
N PHE A 266 -7.14 -2.78 15.86
CA PHE A 266 -6.16 -2.27 14.91
C PHE A 266 -5.51 -3.44 14.19
N ILE A 267 -5.51 -3.41 12.86
CA ILE A 267 -4.72 -4.29 12.00
C ILE A 267 -3.69 -3.41 11.31
N ILE A 268 -2.42 -3.64 11.58
CA ILE A 268 -1.30 -2.95 10.98
C ILE A 268 -0.67 -3.91 9.99
N ALA A 269 -0.65 -3.54 8.72
CA ALA A 269 -0.14 -4.34 7.63
C ALA A 269 0.83 -3.51 6.79
N SER A 270 1.47 -4.18 5.84
CA SER A 270 2.03 -3.55 4.65
C SER A 270 1.61 -4.38 3.44
N ASP A 271 1.70 -3.77 2.28
CA ASP A 271 1.35 -4.32 0.99
C ASP A 271 2.47 -5.17 0.38
N HIS A 272 3.72 -4.78 0.57
CA HIS A 272 4.91 -5.53 0.19
C HIS A 272 6.14 -5.13 1.02
N GLY A 273 7.19 -5.94 0.93
CA GLY A 273 8.52 -5.55 1.37
C GLY A 273 9.29 -4.75 0.31
N PHE A 274 10.61 -4.79 0.39
CA PHE A 274 11.51 -3.99 -0.44
C PHE A 274 12.89 -4.63 -0.55
N ALA A 275 13.56 -4.51 -1.70
CA ALA A 275 14.93 -4.98 -1.93
C ALA A 275 15.80 -3.88 -2.56
N ASN A 276 17.12 -3.99 -2.40
CA ASN A 276 18.07 -3.11 -3.10
C ASN A 276 18.44 -3.67 -4.47
N TYR A 277 18.76 -2.77 -5.40
CA TYR A 277 19.34 -3.10 -6.69
C TYR A 277 20.45 -2.12 -7.07
N THR A 278 21.41 -2.61 -7.84
CA THR A 278 22.49 -1.82 -8.44
C THR A 278 22.52 -1.94 -9.96
N HIS A 279 21.64 -2.76 -10.54
CA HIS A 279 21.52 -2.95 -11.97
C HIS A 279 20.09 -2.70 -12.47
N ILE A 280 19.96 -1.93 -13.53
CA ILE A 280 18.70 -1.68 -14.22
C ILE A 280 18.64 -2.48 -15.52
N ILE A 281 17.47 -3.04 -15.83
CA ILE A 281 17.14 -3.60 -17.14
C ILE A 281 16.08 -2.70 -17.79
N HIS A 282 16.34 -2.20 -18.99
CA HIS A 282 15.40 -1.37 -19.76
C HIS A 282 14.73 -2.22 -20.86
N PRO A 283 13.62 -2.93 -20.58
CA PRO A 283 13.12 -3.97 -21.48
C PRO A 283 12.61 -3.41 -22.82
N ASN A 284 12.17 -2.15 -22.85
CA ASN A 284 11.71 -1.50 -24.08
C ASN A 284 12.88 -1.15 -25.04
N VAL A 285 14.12 -1.03 -24.56
CA VAL A 285 15.32 -0.91 -25.41
C VAL A 285 15.46 -2.14 -26.31
N ALA A 286 15.19 -3.35 -25.80
CA ALA A 286 15.21 -4.56 -26.63
C ALA A 286 14.17 -4.51 -27.75
N LEU A 287 12.98 -3.97 -27.48
CA LEU A 287 11.94 -3.80 -28.49
C LEU A 287 12.35 -2.79 -29.57
N VAL A 288 13.03 -1.69 -29.19
CA VAL A 288 13.62 -0.74 -30.14
C VAL A 288 14.69 -1.43 -31.02
N GLN A 289 15.62 -2.17 -30.41
CA GLN A 289 16.69 -2.87 -31.13
C GLN A 289 16.15 -3.94 -32.10
N MET A 290 15.01 -4.56 -31.78
CA MET A 290 14.33 -5.52 -32.65
C MET A 290 13.44 -4.86 -33.72
N GLY A 291 13.32 -3.53 -33.73
CA GLY A 291 12.42 -2.80 -34.62
C GLY A 291 10.95 -3.09 -34.36
N LEU A 292 10.57 -3.33 -33.10
CA LEU A 292 9.17 -3.45 -32.66
C LEU A 292 8.63 -2.12 -32.11
N LEU A 293 9.53 -1.24 -31.67
CA LEU A 293 9.25 0.16 -31.33
C LEU A 293 10.03 1.08 -32.26
N HIS A 294 9.40 2.16 -32.71
CA HIS A 294 9.98 3.12 -33.65
C HIS A 294 9.74 4.56 -33.21
N LYS A 295 10.71 5.43 -33.44
CA LYS A 295 10.58 6.87 -33.14
C LYS A 295 9.67 7.55 -34.17
N LYS A 296 8.60 8.18 -33.71
CA LYS A 296 7.64 8.97 -34.50
C LYS A 296 7.39 10.30 -33.79
N ASN A 297 7.68 11.42 -34.45
CA ASN A 297 7.51 12.77 -33.90
C ASN A 297 8.18 12.99 -32.54
N GLY A 298 9.36 12.40 -32.32
CA GLY A 298 10.13 12.54 -31.08
C GLY A 298 9.83 11.50 -30.00
N SER A 299 8.72 10.76 -30.11
CA SER A 299 8.33 9.71 -29.15
C SER A 299 8.38 8.31 -29.78
N TYR A 300 8.54 7.27 -28.96
CA TYR A 300 8.46 5.89 -29.45
C TYR A 300 7.00 5.44 -29.61
N ALA A 301 6.76 4.64 -30.65
CA ALA A 301 5.46 4.15 -31.05
C ALA A 301 5.56 2.68 -31.50
N GLY A 302 4.54 1.90 -31.22
CA GLY A 302 4.44 0.49 -31.60
C GLY A 302 3.34 -0.27 -30.86
N ASP A 303 3.11 -1.51 -31.28
CA ASP A 303 2.04 -2.38 -30.76
C ASP A 303 2.47 -3.24 -29.56
N VAL A 304 3.74 -3.16 -29.15
CA VAL A 304 4.36 -4.08 -28.18
C VAL A 304 5.12 -3.25 -27.17
N TRP A 305 4.78 -3.39 -25.90
CA TRP A 305 5.37 -2.61 -24.82
C TRP A 305 5.52 -3.43 -23.56
N PHE A 306 6.65 -3.27 -22.89
CA PHE A 306 6.82 -3.66 -21.50
C PHE A 306 6.39 -2.53 -20.58
N LEU A 307 5.71 -2.89 -19.49
CA LEU A 307 5.46 -2.08 -18.31
C LEU A 307 6.42 -2.55 -17.20
N PRO A 308 7.49 -1.80 -16.91
CA PRO A 308 8.43 -2.12 -15.83
C PRO A 308 7.88 -1.72 -14.47
N GLU A 309 7.95 -2.61 -13.49
CA GLU A 309 7.40 -2.42 -12.13
C GLU A 309 8.43 -2.85 -11.05
N GLY A 310 9.73 -2.62 -11.31
CA GLY A 310 10.79 -3.01 -10.39
C GLY A 310 11.22 -4.47 -10.60
N GLY A 311 10.96 -5.34 -9.64
CA GLY A 311 11.37 -6.75 -9.68
C GLY A 311 10.71 -7.59 -10.78
N GLU A 312 9.71 -7.04 -11.46
CA GLU A 312 9.06 -7.63 -12.63
C GLU A 312 8.83 -6.61 -13.75
N THR A 313 8.62 -7.12 -14.96
CA THR A 313 8.03 -6.37 -16.04
C THR A 313 7.03 -7.21 -16.84
N SER A 314 5.95 -6.55 -17.25
CA SER A 314 4.82 -7.16 -17.92
C SER A 314 4.72 -6.69 -19.38
N LEU A 315 4.70 -7.63 -20.32
CA LEU A 315 4.56 -7.34 -21.75
C LEU A 315 3.10 -7.26 -22.15
N TYR A 316 2.73 -6.23 -22.92
CA TYR A 316 1.44 -6.11 -23.58
C TYR A 316 1.63 -5.95 -25.09
N ILE A 317 0.90 -6.77 -25.84
CA ILE A 317 0.82 -6.76 -27.30
C ILE A 317 -0.59 -6.33 -27.67
N ASN A 318 -0.74 -5.08 -28.12
CA ASN A 318 -2.03 -4.48 -28.48
C ASN A 318 -2.64 -5.16 -29.70
N ASN A 319 -1.84 -5.44 -30.73
CA ASN A 319 -2.27 -6.13 -31.94
C ASN A 319 -2.29 -7.66 -31.72
N PRO A 320 -3.48 -8.30 -31.58
CA PRO A 320 -3.58 -9.71 -31.23
C PRO A 320 -2.92 -10.65 -32.24
N SER A 321 -2.86 -10.24 -33.51
CA SER A 321 -2.29 -11.05 -34.60
C SER A 321 -0.79 -11.30 -34.43
N LEU A 322 -0.10 -10.46 -33.66
CA LEU A 322 1.34 -10.58 -33.41
C LEU A 322 1.67 -11.61 -32.31
N ARG A 323 0.72 -11.93 -31.42
CA ARG A 323 0.97 -12.75 -30.21
C ARG A 323 1.54 -14.14 -30.51
N PRO A 324 0.99 -14.94 -31.44
CA PRO A 324 1.49 -16.30 -31.70
C PRO A 324 2.97 -16.32 -32.11
N THR A 325 3.43 -15.25 -32.77
CA THR A 325 4.81 -15.11 -33.24
C THR A 325 5.72 -14.47 -32.19
N LEU A 326 5.26 -13.39 -31.55
CA LEU A 326 6.11 -12.58 -30.67
C LEU A 326 6.27 -13.16 -29.27
N VAL A 327 5.23 -13.76 -28.69
CA VAL A 327 5.29 -14.30 -27.32
C VAL A 327 6.41 -15.35 -27.17
N PRO A 328 6.51 -16.40 -28.03
CA PRO A 328 7.59 -17.37 -27.92
C PRO A 328 8.98 -16.76 -28.19
N LYS A 329 9.07 -15.82 -29.16
CA LYS A 329 10.31 -15.15 -29.54
C LYS A 329 10.85 -14.30 -28.39
N LEU A 330 10.00 -13.46 -27.80
CA LEU A 330 10.38 -12.55 -26.71
C LEU A 330 10.65 -13.32 -25.42
N LYS A 331 9.87 -14.36 -25.09
CA LYS A 331 10.17 -15.24 -23.96
C LYS A 331 11.59 -15.82 -24.07
N LYS A 332 11.93 -16.40 -25.23
CA LYS A 332 13.26 -16.98 -25.48
C LYS A 332 14.36 -15.92 -25.39
N TYR A 333 14.12 -14.72 -25.91
CA TYR A 333 15.09 -13.63 -25.85
C TYR A 333 15.34 -13.16 -24.41
N PHE A 334 14.30 -12.83 -23.65
CA PHE A 334 14.44 -12.32 -22.29
C PHE A 334 15.04 -13.35 -21.32
N ALA A 335 14.82 -14.65 -21.56
CA ALA A 335 15.53 -15.71 -20.82
C ALA A 335 17.06 -15.69 -20.99
N THR A 336 17.59 -14.95 -21.97
CA THR A 336 19.04 -14.78 -22.21
C THR A 336 19.59 -13.42 -21.75
N VAL A 337 18.73 -12.47 -21.38
CA VAL A 337 19.15 -11.13 -20.96
C VAL A 337 19.79 -11.21 -19.57
N PRO A 338 20.99 -10.65 -19.35
CA PRO A 338 21.60 -10.57 -18.02
C PRO A 338 20.65 -9.94 -17.01
N GLY A 339 20.59 -10.50 -15.81
CA GLY A 339 19.67 -10.02 -14.77
C GLY A 339 18.25 -10.55 -14.82
N VAL A 340 17.81 -11.22 -15.91
CA VAL A 340 16.49 -11.87 -15.94
C VAL A 340 16.55 -13.23 -15.25
N ALA A 341 15.69 -13.46 -14.25
CA ALA A 341 15.58 -14.73 -13.55
C ALA A 341 14.62 -15.70 -14.26
N GLY A 342 13.56 -15.17 -14.89
CA GLY A 342 12.60 -15.98 -15.64
C GLY A 342 11.70 -15.14 -16.54
N ALA A 343 11.20 -15.76 -17.60
CA ALA A 343 10.20 -15.18 -18.49
C ALA A 343 9.09 -16.22 -18.71
N TYR A 344 7.85 -15.84 -18.44
CA TYR A 344 6.69 -16.72 -18.38
C TYR A 344 5.62 -16.25 -19.36
N THR A 345 4.99 -17.17 -20.09
CA THR A 345 3.75 -16.86 -20.82
C THR A 345 2.64 -16.51 -19.84
N ASN A 346 1.56 -15.87 -20.30
CA ASN A 346 0.39 -15.65 -19.46
C ASN A 346 -0.13 -16.94 -18.80
N GLU A 347 -0.13 -18.05 -19.53
CA GLU A 347 -0.57 -19.36 -19.02
C GLU A 347 0.34 -19.86 -17.90
N GLU A 348 1.66 -19.75 -18.05
CA GLU A 348 2.62 -20.11 -17.00
C GLU A 348 2.51 -19.17 -15.79
N ALA A 349 2.32 -17.88 -16.05
CA ALA A 349 2.26 -16.85 -15.02
C ALA A 349 1.03 -16.98 -14.09
N GLN A 350 -0.04 -17.63 -14.54
CA GLN A 350 -1.21 -17.93 -13.71
C GLN A 350 -0.84 -18.78 -12.48
N ALA A 351 0.21 -19.61 -12.55
CA ALA A 351 0.71 -20.34 -11.39
C ALA A 351 1.22 -19.42 -10.26
N PHE A 352 1.54 -18.16 -10.57
CA PHE A 352 1.93 -17.14 -9.59
C PHE A 352 0.76 -16.29 -9.08
N GLY A 353 -0.47 -16.54 -9.57
CA GLY A 353 -1.65 -15.72 -9.25
C GLY A 353 -1.89 -14.54 -10.20
N ILE A 354 -1.16 -14.47 -11.31
CA ILE A 354 -1.29 -13.40 -12.31
C ILE A 354 -2.58 -13.57 -13.12
N ALA A 355 -3.21 -12.44 -13.48
CA ALA A 355 -4.46 -12.43 -14.23
C ALA A 355 -4.38 -13.07 -15.61
N SER A 356 -5.41 -13.87 -15.95
CA SER A 356 -5.52 -14.50 -17.26
C SER A 356 -5.93 -13.49 -18.33
N ARG A 357 -5.24 -13.51 -19.46
CA ARG A 357 -5.60 -12.73 -20.67
C ARG A 357 -6.96 -13.10 -21.24
N GLN A 358 -7.45 -14.30 -20.93
CA GLN A 358 -8.74 -14.77 -21.40
C GLN A 358 -9.89 -14.17 -20.59
N THR A 359 -9.64 -13.75 -19.35
CA THR A 359 -10.66 -13.18 -18.45
C THR A 359 -10.58 -11.67 -18.37
N THR A 360 -9.40 -11.09 -18.52
CA THR A 360 -9.20 -9.63 -18.48
C THR A 360 -8.05 -9.19 -19.37
N ARG A 361 -8.14 -7.96 -19.88
CA ARG A 361 -7.06 -7.31 -20.63
C ARG A 361 -5.92 -6.81 -19.74
N GLN A 362 -6.11 -6.78 -18.42
CA GLN A 362 -5.06 -6.42 -17.46
C GLN A 362 -3.97 -7.49 -17.37
N GLY A 363 -4.29 -8.75 -17.69
CA GLY A 363 -3.29 -9.81 -17.76
C GLY A 363 -2.16 -9.46 -18.75
N PRO A 364 -0.91 -9.84 -18.50
CA PRO A 364 0.18 -9.63 -19.44
C PRO A 364 0.27 -10.75 -20.48
N ASP A 365 0.85 -10.49 -21.65
CA ASP A 365 1.22 -11.50 -22.65
C ASP A 365 2.46 -12.30 -22.22
N LEU A 366 3.43 -11.62 -21.59
CA LEU A 366 4.57 -12.20 -20.89
C LEU A 366 4.77 -11.54 -19.53
N TYR A 367 5.10 -12.33 -18.52
CA TYR A 367 5.51 -11.88 -17.20
C TYR A 367 7.00 -12.21 -17.01
N VAL A 368 7.84 -11.21 -16.78
CA VAL A 368 9.30 -11.38 -16.71
C VAL A 368 9.79 -10.90 -15.35
N VAL A 369 10.63 -11.69 -14.70
CA VAL A 369 11.08 -11.44 -13.32
C VAL A 369 12.58 -11.26 -13.27
N ALA A 370 13.04 -10.34 -12.43
CA ALA A 370 14.44 -10.01 -12.26
C ALA A 370 15.12 -10.98 -11.27
N LYS A 371 16.44 -11.12 -11.40
CA LYS A 371 17.31 -11.71 -10.37
C LYS A 371 17.45 -10.72 -9.21
N PRO A 372 17.83 -11.18 -8.01
CA PRO A 372 18.29 -10.28 -6.95
C PRO A 372 19.36 -9.31 -7.48
N ASP A 373 19.34 -8.07 -6.96
CA ASP A 373 20.22 -6.95 -7.36
C ASP A 373 19.92 -6.32 -8.73
N TYR A 374 18.89 -6.79 -9.45
CA TYR A 374 18.41 -6.21 -10.70
C TYR A 374 16.98 -5.69 -10.56
N ALA A 375 16.65 -4.59 -11.22
CA ALA A 375 15.28 -4.11 -11.38
C ALA A 375 14.99 -3.70 -12.83
N PHE A 376 13.76 -3.89 -13.28
CA PHE A 376 13.27 -3.35 -14.53
C PHE A 376 12.82 -1.90 -14.34
N MET A 377 13.27 -1.01 -15.24
CA MET A 377 12.85 0.38 -15.28
C MET A 377 12.44 0.80 -16.69
N GLY A 378 11.67 1.88 -16.78
CA GLY A 378 11.38 2.54 -18.06
C GLY A 378 12.65 2.98 -18.78
N GLY A 379 12.58 3.13 -20.10
CA GLY A 379 13.72 3.53 -20.93
C GLY A 379 13.64 2.94 -22.33
N THR A 380 14.08 3.71 -23.32
CA THR A 380 14.08 3.35 -24.75
C THR A 380 15.37 3.74 -25.47
N ASP A 381 16.12 4.69 -24.93
CA ASP A 381 17.35 5.23 -25.53
C ASP A 381 18.61 4.84 -24.71
N GLU A 382 18.42 4.25 -23.53
CA GLU A 382 19.42 3.78 -22.57
C GLU A 382 20.07 2.45 -23.02
N PRO A 383 21.19 2.02 -22.40
CA PRO A 383 21.67 0.65 -22.51
C PRO A 383 20.59 -0.36 -22.08
N LEU A 384 20.58 -1.56 -22.67
CA LEU A 384 19.61 -2.60 -22.26
C LEU A 384 19.78 -3.00 -20.78
N VAL A 385 21.03 -3.01 -20.30
CA VAL A 385 21.39 -3.23 -18.90
C VAL A 385 22.34 -2.10 -18.50
N GLU A 386 22.04 -1.43 -17.40
CA GLU A 386 22.79 -0.29 -16.88
C GLU A 386 23.16 -0.53 -15.40
N ASP A 387 24.41 -0.24 -15.04
CA ASP A 387 24.85 -0.24 -13.64
C ASP A 387 24.60 1.15 -13.04
N ILE A 388 24.04 1.20 -11.83
CA ILE A 388 23.77 2.46 -11.13
C ILE A 388 24.56 2.57 -9.83
N THR A 389 24.93 3.80 -9.49
CA THR A 389 25.52 4.15 -8.20
C THR A 389 25.03 5.53 -7.76
N PRO A 390 24.56 5.70 -6.50
CA PRO A 390 24.42 4.67 -5.47
C PRO A 390 23.30 3.65 -5.76
N ALA A 391 23.28 2.56 -5.00
CA ALA A 391 22.17 1.59 -5.02
C ALA A 391 20.84 2.28 -4.70
N ARG A 392 19.75 1.74 -5.25
CA ARG A 392 18.38 2.18 -4.99
C ARG A 392 17.56 0.99 -4.51
N GLY A 393 16.32 1.26 -4.09
CA GLY A 393 15.40 0.22 -3.67
C GLY A 393 14.23 0.06 -4.64
N SER A 394 13.69 -1.14 -4.71
CA SER A 394 12.44 -1.43 -5.41
C SER A 394 11.70 -2.59 -4.76
N HIS A 395 10.44 -2.76 -5.14
CA HIS A 395 9.60 -3.92 -4.87
C HIS A 395 9.26 -4.60 -6.20
N GLY A 396 8.16 -5.35 -6.30
CA GLY A 396 7.73 -6.02 -7.54
C GLY A 396 8.38 -7.38 -7.85
N TYR A 397 9.28 -7.87 -6.99
CA TYR A 397 9.89 -9.20 -7.16
C TYR A 397 8.86 -10.30 -6.88
N LEU A 398 9.19 -11.56 -7.21
CA LEU A 398 8.31 -12.67 -6.82
C LEU A 398 8.11 -12.69 -5.30
N ASN A 399 6.88 -12.89 -4.84
CA ASN A 399 6.51 -12.96 -3.43
C ASN A 399 7.16 -14.12 -2.65
N SER A 400 7.91 -15.00 -3.31
CA SER A 400 8.79 -15.99 -2.68
C SER A 400 10.10 -15.39 -2.19
N ASP A 401 10.45 -14.19 -2.65
CA ASP A 401 11.61 -13.45 -2.16
C ASP A 401 11.39 -13.05 -0.68
N PRO A 402 12.31 -13.40 0.23
CA PRO A 402 12.22 -12.99 1.63
C PRO A 402 12.15 -11.47 1.82
N ASP A 403 12.75 -10.69 0.92
CA ASP A 403 12.74 -9.23 1.03
C ASP A 403 11.38 -8.62 0.70
N MET A 404 10.47 -9.38 0.07
CA MET A 404 9.09 -8.98 -0.20
C MET A 404 8.12 -9.31 0.93
N GLN A 405 8.55 -9.99 2.01
CA GLN A 405 7.67 -10.27 3.13
C GLN A 405 7.25 -8.97 3.84
N ALA A 406 5.94 -8.81 4.01
CA ALA A 406 5.28 -7.65 4.55
C ALA A 406 5.06 -7.77 6.08
N LEU A 407 5.00 -6.64 6.77
CA LEU A 407 4.53 -6.49 8.15
C LEU A 407 3.09 -6.98 8.34
N PHE A 408 2.80 -7.66 9.46
CA PHE A 408 1.46 -7.86 10.00
C PHE A 408 1.44 -7.87 11.53
N ILE A 409 0.62 -7.01 12.15
CA ILE A 409 0.31 -6.97 13.57
C ILE A 409 -1.19 -6.72 13.76
N ALA A 410 -1.83 -7.41 14.71
CA ALA A 410 -3.19 -7.13 15.15
C ALA A 410 -3.19 -6.82 16.65
N TYR A 411 -3.96 -5.81 17.07
CA TYR A 411 -4.01 -5.37 18.48
C TYR A 411 -5.39 -4.80 18.84
N GLY A 412 -5.77 -4.91 20.12
CA GLY A 412 -6.98 -4.31 20.67
C GLY A 412 -8.10 -5.32 20.93
N ALA A 413 -9.35 -4.86 20.84
CA ALA A 413 -10.53 -5.67 21.12
C ALA A 413 -10.54 -6.95 20.28
N HIS A 414 -11.00 -8.05 20.89
CA HIS A 414 -11.11 -9.37 20.26
C HIS A 414 -9.80 -10.02 19.78
N ILE A 415 -8.63 -9.43 20.05
CA ILE A 415 -7.32 -10.01 19.73
C ILE A 415 -6.71 -10.66 20.97
N ARG A 416 -6.22 -11.89 20.82
CA ARG A 416 -5.50 -12.65 21.84
C ARG A 416 -4.07 -12.09 21.99
N PRO A 417 -3.70 -11.50 23.13
CA PRO A 417 -2.36 -10.96 23.34
C PRO A 417 -1.27 -12.04 23.33
N GLY A 418 -0.08 -11.69 22.85
CA GLY A 418 1.09 -12.56 22.79
C GLY A 418 0.97 -13.70 21.78
N THR A 419 0.13 -13.56 20.75
CA THR A 419 -0.06 -14.60 19.74
C THR A 419 0.97 -14.46 18.62
N ASP A 420 1.84 -15.45 18.49
CA ASP A 420 2.68 -15.64 17.31
C ASP A 420 1.90 -16.44 16.26
N LEU A 421 1.74 -15.85 15.07
CA LEU A 421 1.03 -16.44 13.95
C LEU A 421 1.92 -17.32 13.05
N GLY A 422 3.24 -17.24 13.23
CA GLY A 422 4.23 -17.71 12.26
C GLY A 422 4.11 -16.97 10.92
N PRO A 423 4.55 -17.58 9.81
CA PRO A 423 4.36 -17.00 8.48
C PRO A 423 2.90 -17.08 8.04
N ILE A 424 2.38 -15.97 7.50
CA ILE A 424 1.01 -15.88 6.97
C ILE A 424 1.01 -15.38 5.52
N THR A 425 -0.17 -15.21 4.92
CA THR A 425 -0.36 -14.53 3.63
C THR A 425 -1.38 -13.41 3.77
N ASN A 426 -1.22 -12.33 2.99
CA ASN A 426 -2.17 -11.22 2.99
C ASN A 426 -3.59 -11.62 2.56
N LEU A 427 -3.75 -12.76 1.86
CA LEU A 427 -5.04 -13.35 1.53
C LEU A 427 -5.90 -13.70 2.77
N SER A 428 -5.28 -13.88 3.94
CA SER A 428 -5.98 -14.14 5.20
C SER A 428 -6.44 -12.88 5.93
N VAL A 429 -5.99 -11.68 5.52
CA VAL A 429 -6.31 -10.42 6.23
C VAL A 429 -7.79 -10.07 6.06
N ALA A 430 -8.26 -9.92 4.83
CA ALA A 430 -9.65 -9.57 4.54
C ALA A 430 -10.67 -10.53 5.19
N PRO A 431 -10.57 -11.86 5.05
CA PRO A 431 -11.52 -12.77 5.71
C PRO A 431 -11.45 -12.69 7.24
N THR A 432 -10.30 -12.32 7.82
CA THR A 432 -10.21 -12.10 9.27
C THR A 432 -10.93 -10.84 9.71
N ILE A 433 -10.77 -9.72 8.98
CA ILE A 433 -11.53 -8.50 9.23
C ILE A 433 -13.03 -8.75 9.02
N ALA A 434 -13.40 -9.50 7.99
CA ALA A 434 -14.79 -9.89 7.76
C ALA A 434 -15.37 -10.66 8.95
N LYS A 435 -14.59 -11.58 9.54
CA LYS A 435 -14.98 -12.33 10.74
C LYS A 435 -15.18 -11.42 11.96
N LEU A 436 -14.28 -10.44 12.17
CA LEU A 436 -14.40 -9.44 13.23
C LEU A 436 -15.66 -8.60 13.08
N LEU A 437 -15.97 -8.15 11.86
CA LEU A 437 -17.16 -7.35 11.55
C LEU A 437 -18.46 -8.17 11.44
N GLY A 438 -18.38 -9.50 11.42
CA GLY A 438 -19.56 -10.36 11.20
C GLY A 438 -20.12 -10.29 9.78
N VAL A 439 -19.29 -9.96 8.79
CA VAL A 439 -19.65 -9.92 7.36
C VAL A 439 -19.03 -11.10 6.61
N SER A 440 -19.41 -11.29 5.34
CA SER A 440 -18.98 -12.44 4.54
C SER A 440 -18.24 -12.04 3.27
N LEU A 441 -17.10 -12.69 3.01
CA LEU A 441 -16.34 -12.62 1.76
C LEU A 441 -16.20 -14.04 1.18
N PRO A 442 -17.23 -14.57 0.48
CA PRO A 442 -17.27 -15.98 0.09
C PRO A 442 -16.21 -16.38 -0.95
N ALA A 443 -15.62 -15.42 -1.67
CA ALA A 443 -14.59 -15.66 -2.67
C ALA A 443 -13.18 -15.74 -2.07
N ALA A 444 -13.00 -15.34 -0.81
CA ALA A 444 -11.70 -15.27 -0.14
C ALA A 444 -10.93 -16.60 -0.24
N LYS A 445 -9.63 -16.53 -0.52
CA LYS A 445 -8.81 -17.70 -0.84
C LYS A 445 -8.24 -18.43 0.35
N GLN A 446 -8.21 -17.76 1.50
CA GLN A 446 -7.68 -18.32 2.72
C GLN A 446 -8.68 -18.17 3.85
N ALA A 447 -8.54 -19.05 4.84
CA ALA A 447 -9.31 -18.95 6.07
C ALA A 447 -8.89 -17.70 6.86
N PRO A 448 -9.81 -17.14 7.68
CA PRO A 448 -9.45 -16.15 8.67
C PRO A 448 -8.43 -16.70 9.67
N LEU A 449 -7.59 -15.83 10.23
CA LEU A 449 -6.60 -16.12 11.26
C LEU A 449 -7.29 -16.32 12.61
N LEU A 450 -7.99 -17.43 12.78
CA LEU A 450 -8.80 -17.69 13.98
C LEU A 450 -7.95 -17.78 15.26
N GLN A 451 -6.67 -18.13 15.14
CA GLN A 451 -5.77 -18.29 16.28
C GLN A 451 -5.49 -16.99 17.04
N MET A 452 -5.56 -15.82 16.36
CA MET A 452 -5.43 -14.52 17.03
C MET A 452 -6.73 -14.00 17.65
N LEU A 453 -7.87 -14.67 17.44
CA LEU A 453 -9.16 -14.19 17.95
C LEU A 453 -9.46 -14.72 19.36
N GLN A 454 -10.20 -13.92 20.14
CA GLN A 454 -10.70 -14.28 21.47
C GLN A 454 -12.10 -14.92 21.43
#